data_AF-A0A502FY02-F1
#
_entry.id   AF-A0A502FY02-F1
#
_cell.length_a   1.000
_cell.length_b   1.000
_cell.length_c   1.000
_cell.angle_alpha   90.00
_cell.angle_beta   90.00
_cell.angle_gamma   90.00
#
_symmetry.space_group_name_H-M   'P 1'
#
loop_
_entity.id
_entity.type
_entity.pdbx_description
1 polymer ?
#
loop_
_entity_poly.entity_id
_entity_poly.type
_entity_poly.pdbx_seq_one_letter_code
_entity_poly.pdbx_strand_id
1 'polypeptide(L)'
;MGVPTIKDLQTARREQRYPTRFAGTVIVDRRPHPVEIADISCVGACVRGVDLPKRGEEIVLLAEELEVVGTVVWSDGTSCGINFHKPIAPLAVVRSNPYLPNRNTLTKAVAMRG
;
A
#
# COMPACT_ATOMS: atom_id res chain seq x y z
N MET A 1 24.78 -4.40 -19.27
CA MET A 1 23.77 -4.78 -18.26
C MET A 1 22.53 -3.93 -18.55
N GLY A 2 21.44 -4.54 -19.05
CA GLY A 2 20.21 -3.80 -19.36
C GLY A 2 19.50 -3.36 -18.08
N VAL A 3 18.83 -2.20 -18.10
CA VAL A 3 17.97 -1.78 -16.99
C VAL A 3 16.76 -2.74 -16.96
N PRO A 4 16.47 -3.40 -15.83
CA PRO A 4 15.35 -4.34 -15.74
C PRO A 4 14.03 -3.61 -16.00
N THR A 5 13.14 -4.23 -16.79
CA THR A 5 11.82 -3.67 -17.06
C THR A 5 10.92 -3.83 -15.83
N ILE A 6 9.80 -3.10 -15.79
CA ILE A 6 8.85 -3.29 -14.70
C ILE A 6 8.30 -4.72 -14.66
N LYS A 7 8.07 -5.36 -15.82
CA LYS A 7 7.59 -6.75 -15.89
C LYS A 7 8.60 -7.73 -15.28
N ASP A 8 9.89 -7.47 -15.43
CA ASP A 8 10.95 -8.29 -14.83
C ASP A 8 10.94 -8.14 -13.30
N LEU A 9 10.85 -6.90 -12.80
CA LEU A 9 10.73 -6.60 -11.37
C LEU A 9 9.44 -7.18 -10.75
N GLN A 10 8.36 -7.18 -11.52
CA GLN A 10 7.07 -7.77 -11.16
C GLN A 10 7.08 -9.31 -11.14
N THR A 11 7.93 -9.96 -11.93
CA THR A 11 8.11 -11.41 -11.90
C THR A 11 9.03 -11.82 -10.75
N ALA A 12 10.05 -11.01 -10.46
CA ALA A 12 10.98 -11.18 -9.34
C ALA A 12 10.36 -10.92 -7.94
N ARG A 13 9.02 -10.78 -7.86
CA ARG A 13 8.19 -10.38 -6.70
C ARG A 13 8.39 -11.13 -5.37
N ARG A 14 9.27 -12.14 -5.31
CA ARG A 14 9.51 -12.95 -4.11
C ARG A 14 10.56 -12.40 -3.14
N GLU A 15 11.48 -11.51 -3.52
CA GLU A 15 12.70 -11.36 -2.71
C GLU A 15 12.92 -10.06 -1.92
N GLN A 16 12.18 -8.97 -2.12
CA GLN A 16 12.30 -7.83 -1.20
C GLN A 16 11.02 -7.00 -1.05
N ARG A 17 10.16 -7.44 -0.13
CA ARG A 17 9.08 -6.62 0.42
C ARG A 17 9.49 -6.10 1.78
N TYR A 18 9.15 -4.85 2.07
CA TYR A 18 9.35 -4.23 3.37
C TYR A 18 8.03 -4.32 4.12
N PRO A 19 7.94 -5.16 5.17
CA PRO A 19 6.79 -5.15 6.07
C PRO A 19 6.66 -3.75 6.67
N THR A 20 5.46 -3.22 6.68
CA THR A 20 5.21 -1.86 7.17
C THR A 20 3.81 -1.74 7.73
N ARG A 21 3.51 -0.60 8.35
CA ARG A 21 2.18 -0.26 8.83
C ARG A 21 2.05 1.23 8.92
N PHE A 22 1.49 1.87 7.91
CA PHE A 22 1.19 3.29 7.96
C PHE A 22 -0.10 3.60 7.19
N ALA A 23 -0.68 4.77 7.45
CA ALA A 23 -1.89 5.19 6.78
C ALA A 23 -1.60 5.52 5.31
N GLY A 24 -2.49 5.12 4.43
CA GLY A 24 -2.53 5.55 3.04
C GLY A 24 -3.96 5.83 2.62
N THR A 25 -4.11 6.33 1.39
CA THR A 25 -5.41 6.48 0.73
C THR A 25 -5.35 5.82 -0.63
N VAL A 26 -6.34 4.98 -0.91
CA VAL A 26 -6.59 4.46 -2.25
C VAL A 26 -7.67 5.32 -2.89
N ILE A 27 -7.42 5.87 -4.07
CA ILE A 27 -8.42 6.58 -4.88
C ILE A 27 -8.86 5.66 -6.01
N VAL A 28 -10.17 5.35 -6.04
CA VAL A 28 -10.84 4.63 -7.14
C VAL A 28 -12.10 5.42 -7.50
N ASP A 29 -12.39 5.61 -8.79
CA ASP A 29 -13.55 6.40 -9.26
C ASP A 29 -13.71 7.76 -8.56
N ARG A 30 -12.59 8.46 -8.32
CA ARG A 30 -12.51 9.76 -7.61
C ARG A 30 -12.96 9.72 -6.14
N ARG A 31 -13.13 8.53 -5.56
CA ARG A 31 -13.48 8.34 -4.14
C ARG A 31 -12.25 7.91 -3.34
N PRO A 32 -11.94 8.59 -2.23
CA PRO A 32 -10.86 8.19 -1.34
C PRO A 32 -11.33 7.08 -0.39
N HIS A 33 -10.52 6.02 -0.29
CA HIS A 33 -10.67 4.92 0.64
C HIS A 33 -9.47 4.90 1.59
N PRO A 34 -9.65 5.16 2.89
CA PRO A 34 -8.56 5.10 3.86
C PRO A 34 -8.10 3.65 4.03
N VAL A 35 -6.79 3.43 3.98
CA VAL A 35 -6.18 2.11 4.10
C VAL A 35 -4.97 2.11 5.03
N GLU A 36 -4.58 0.94 5.48
CA GLU A 36 -3.27 0.66 6.05
C GLU A 36 -2.40 0.02 4.97
N ILE A 37 -1.21 0.56 4.73
CA ILE A 37 -0.20 -0.09 3.88
C ILE A 37 0.56 -1.09 4.77
N ALA A 38 0.42 -2.39 4.48
CA ALA A 38 0.89 -3.51 5.30
C ALA A 38 2.24 -4.09 4.82
N ASP A 39 2.50 -4.02 3.53
CA ASP A 39 3.85 -4.22 2.98
C ASP A 39 3.99 -3.41 1.69
N ILE A 40 5.23 -3.04 1.37
CA ILE A 40 5.56 -2.32 0.15
C ILE A 40 6.84 -2.87 -0.47
N SER A 41 6.88 -2.87 -1.80
CA SER A 41 8.03 -3.26 -2.62
C SER A 41 8.26 -2.21 -3.70
N CYS A 42 9.28 -2.40 -4.53
CA CYS A 42 9.52 -1.52 -5.66
C CYS A 42 8.38 -1.50 -6.70
N VAL A 43 7.54 -2.54 -6.77
CA VAL A 43 6.54 -2.71 -7.83
C VAL A 43 5.13 -3.01 -7.34
N GLY A 44 4.89 -2.93 -6.04
CA GLY A 44 3.58 -3.17 -5.49
C GLY A 44 3.52 -3.03 -3.98
N ALA A 45 2.30 -3.08 -3.46
CA ALA A 45 2.00 -3.03 -2.03
C ALA A 45 0.85 -3.98 -1.69
N CYS A 46 0.82 -4.42 -0.43
CA CYS A 46 -0.37 -4.96 0.21
C CYS A 46 -1.00 -3.87 1.06
N VAL A 47 -2.31 -3.67 0.91
CA VAL A 47 -3.07 -2.73 1.74
C VAL A 47 -4.22 -3.45 2.45
N ARG A 48 -4.62 -2.93 3.61
CA ARG A 48 -5.75 -3.40 4.41
C ARG A 48 -6.75 -2.29 4.60
N GLY A 49 -8.03 -2.64 4.66
CA GLY A 49 -9.09 -1.66 4.84
C GLY A 49 -10.48 -2.29 4.75
N VAL A 50 -11.47 -1.42 4.66
CA VAL A 50 -12.86 -1.77 4.37
C VAL A 50 -13.21 -1.24 2.99
N ASP A 51 -14.16 -1.88 2.30
CA ASP A 51 -14.64 -1.46 0.98
C ASP A 51 -13.51 -1.25 -0.03
N LEU A 52 -12.55 -2.18 -0.06
CA LEU A 52 -11.39 -2.13 -0.95
C LEU A 52 -11.80 -2.38 -2.42
N PRO A 53 -11.11 -1.76 -3.39
CA PRO A 53 -11.35 -1.96 -4.82
C PRO A 53 -11.16 -3.42 -5.24
N LYS A 54 -11.88 -3.80 -6.29
CA LYS A 54 -11.91 -5.17 -6.81
C LYS A 54 -10.70 -5.43 -7.70
N ARG A 55 -10.36 -6.72 -7.86
CA ARG A 55 -9.33 -7.17 -8.79
C ARG A 55 -9.60 -6.61 -10.20
N GLY A 56 -8.56 -6.05 -10.82
CA GLY A 56 -8.61 -5.45 -12.15
C GLY A 56 -8.84 -3.95 -12.15
N GLU A 57 -9.29 -3.36 -11.04
CA GLU A 57 -9.50 -1.92 -10.95
C GLU A 57 -8.17 -1.16 -10.93
N GLU A 58 -8.14 -0.03 -11.64
CA GLU A 58 -7.05 0.94 -11.62
C GLU A 58 -7.29 1.94 -10.49
N ILE A 59 -6.23 2.23 -9.74
CA ILE A 59 -6.28 3.07 -8.56
C ILE A 59 -5.09 4.02 -8.51
N VAL A 60 -5.21 5.06 -7.70
CA VAL A 60 -4.07 5.85 -7.23
C VAL A 60 -3.84 5.54 -5.75
N LEU A 61 -2.63 5.10 -5.38
CA LEU A 61 -2.23 4.90 -3.99
C LEU A 61 -1.43 6.12 -3.54
N LEU A 62 -1.88 6.73 -2.43
CA LEU A 62 -1.30 7.92 -1.83
C LEU A 62 -0.80 7.64 -0.41
N ALA A 63 0.38 8.13 -0.08
CA ALA A 63 0.92 8.30 1.28
C ALA A 63 2.04 9.37 1.25
N GLU A 64 2.72 9.62 2.36
CA GLU A 64 3.86 10.54 2.36
C GLU A 64 4.98 9.97 1.46
N GLU A 65 5.56 10.78 0.56
CA GLU A 65 6.54 10.31 -0.44
C GLU A 65 6.04 9.16 -1.36
N LEU A 66 4.72 9.00 -1.49
CA LEU A 66 4.10 7.98 -2.35
C LEU A 66 2.88 8.53 -3.09
N GLU A 67 2.98 8.62 -4.40
CA GLU A 67 1.84 8.79 -5.31
C GLU A 67 2.07 7.90 -6.53
N VAL A 68 1.29 6.83 -6.65
CA VAL A 68 1.52 5.84 -7.70
C VAL A 68 0.21 5.27 -8.24
N VAL A 69 0.12 5.19 -9.57
CA VAL A 69 -0.95 4.46 -10.26
C VAL A 69 -0.65 2.97 -10.21
N GLY A 70 -1.67 2.17 -9.92
CA GLY A 70 -1.56 0.74 -9.90
C GLY A 70 -2.85 0.02 -10.25
N THR A 71 -2.74 -1.29 -10.40
CA THR A 71 -3.87 -2.19 -10.65
C THR A 71 -4.00 -3.18 -9.51
N VAL A 72 -5.22 -3.37 -9.01
CA VAL A 72 -5.51 -4.39 -8.01
C VAL A 72 -5.34 -5.77 -8.63
N VAL A 73 -4.45 -6.61 -8.10
CA VAL A 73 -4.18 -7.97 -8.61
C VAL A 73 -4.91 -9.07 -7.87
N TRP A 74 -5.28 -8.83 -6.63
CA TRP A 74 -6.10 -9.70 -5.81
C TRP A 74 -6.77 -8.87 -4.72
N SER A 75 -7.92 -9.32 -4.23
CA SER A 75 -8.65 -8.73 -3.12
C SER A 75 -9.38 -9.85 -2.38
N ASP A 76 -9.37 -9.84 -1.05
CA ASP A 76 -10.06 -10.81 -0.20
C ASP A 76 -11.18 -10.17 0.66
N GLY A 77 -11.49 -8.90 0.40
CA GLY A 77 -12.49 -8.11 1.13
C GLY A 77 -11.94 -7.35 2.34
N THR A 78 -10.80 -7.78 2.90
CA THR A 78 -10.13 -7.08 4.03
C THR A 78 -8.75 -6.54 3.65
N SER A 79 -8.15 -7.14 2.63
CA SER A 79 -6.85 -6.80 2.08
C SER A 79 -6.90 -6.87 0.56
N CYS A 80 -6.06 -6.09 -0.10
CA CYS A 80 -5.83 -6.21 -1.54
C CYS A 80 -4.37 -5.97 -1.89
N GLY A 81 -3.92 -6.63 -2.96
CA GLY A 81 -2.61 -6.44 -3.53
C GLY A 81 -2.66 -5.50 -4.72
N ILE A 82 -1.75 -4.55 -4.77
CA ILE A 82 -1.65 -3.55 -5.84
C ILE A 82 -0.33 -3.77 -6.58
N ASN A 83 -0.41 -3.80 -7.91
CA ASN A 83 0.73 -3.71 -8.79
C ASN A 83 0.92 -2.29 -9.29
N PHE A 84 2.10 -1.72 -9.10
CA PHE A 84 2.41 -0.40 -9.61
C PHE A 84 2.70 -0.44 -11.11
N HIS A 85 2.29 0.63 -11.80
CA HIS A 85 2.58 0.83 -13.22
C HIS A 85 3.97 1.39 -13.46
N LYS A 86 4.57 1.99 -12.42
CA LYS A 86 5.96 2.46 -12.40
C LYS A 86 6.63 2.02 -11.10
N PRO A 87 7.94 1.70 -11.13
CA PRO A 87 8.66 1.36 -9.92
C PRO A 87 8.79 2.56 -8.98
N ILE A 88 8.83 2.30 -7.68
CA ILE A 88 9.07 3.30 -6.62
C ILE A 88 10.32 2.94 -5.80
N ALA A 89 10.77 3.88 -4.95
CA ALA A 89 11.79 3.64 -3.95
C ALA A 89 11.15 3.28 -2.59
N PRO A 90 10.93 2.00 -2.26
CA PRO A 90 10.13 1.61 -1.09
C PRO A 90 10.74 2.07 0.24
N LEU A 91 12.07 2.14 0.35
CA LEU A 91 12.73 2.61 1.56
C LEU A 91 12.50 4.11 1.82
N ALA A 92 12.36 4.93 0.78
CA ALA A 92 12.04 6.35 0.94
C ALA A 92 10.63 6.49 1.54
N VAL A 93 9.66 5.76 0.97
CA VAL A 93 8.29 5.71 1.48
C VAL A 93 8.26 5.25 2.93
N VAL A 94 8.88 4.12 3.26
CA VAL A 94 8.87 3.58 4.63
C VAL A 94 9.53 4.52 5.64
N ARG A 95 10.57 5.26 5.24
CA ARG A 95 11.24 6.23 6.13
C ARG A 95 10.40 7.47 6.42
N SER A 96 9.63 7.94 5.44
CA SER A 96 8.82 9.15 5.59
C SER A 96 7.50 8.89 6.30
N ASN A 97 6.98 7.65 6.28
CA ASN A 97 5.71 7.34 6.91
C ASN A 97 5.89 6.73 8.30
N PRO A 98 5.39 7.36 9.38
CA PRO A 98 5.52 6.83 10.73
C PRO A 98 4.71 5.54 10.88
N TYR A 99 5.30 4.56 11.59
CA TYR A 99 4.62 3.31 11.92
C TYR A 99 3.40 3.59 12.79
N LEU A 100 2.21 3.15 12.34
CA LEU A 100 1.00 3.20 13.14
C LEU A 100 0.98 2.03 14.12
N PRO A 101 0.89 2.27 15.43
CA PRO A 101 0.60 1.19 16.37
C PRO A 101 -0.78 0.62 16.05
N ASN A 102 -0.94 -0.67 16.33
CA ASN A 102 -2.15 -1.44 16.03
C ASN A 102 -3.42 -0.67 16.45
N ARG A 103 -4.46 -0.63 15.60
CA ARG A 103 -5.69 0.15 15.87
C ARG A 103 -6.39 -0.25 17.19
N ASN A 104 -6.11 -1.46 17.69
CA ASN A 104 -6.57 -1.94 19.00
C ASN A 104 -5.96 -1.17 20.20
N THR A 105 -4.88 -0.42 20.00
CA THR A 105 -4.19 0.36 21.04
C THR A 105 -4.69 1.81 21.12
N LEU A 106 -5.21 2.37 20.01
CA LEU A 106 -5.72 3.75 19.95
C LEU A 106 -7.10 3.91 20.57
N THR A 107 -7.97 2.89 20.48
CA THR A 107 -9.25 2.87 21.23
C THR A 107 -9.03 2.85 22.75
N LYS A 108 -7.96 2.22 23.24
CA LYS A 108 -7.60 2.27 24.68
C LYS A 108 -7.04 3.63 25.11
N ALA A 109 -6.23 4.28 24.28
CA ALA A 109 -5.58 5.54 24.64
C ALA A 109 -6.56 6.74 24.65
N VAL A 110 -7.53 6.77 23.74
CA VAL A 110 -8.56 7.83 23.72
C VAL A 110 -9.60 7.61 24.83
N ALA A 111 -9.91 6.36 25.20
CA ALA A 111 -10.78 6.04 26.33
C ALA A 111 -10.18 6.33 27.72
N MET A 112 -8.85 6.55 27.81
CA MET A 112 -8.18 6.96 29.07
C MET A 112 -8.07 8.48 29.25
N ARG A 113 -8.57 9.28 28.31
CA ARG A 113 -8.75 10.73 28.46
C ARG A 113 -10.23 11.10 28.51
N GLY A 114 -10.97 10.36 29.34
CA GLY A 114 -12.18 10.89 29.98
C GLY A 114 -11.81 12.03 30.93
#